data_AF-A0A1V4V0U4-F1
#
_entry.id   AF-A0A1V4V0U4-F1
#
_cell.length_a   1.000
_cell.length_b   1.000
_cell.length_c   1.000
_cell.angle_alpha   90.00
_cell.angle_beta   90.00
_cell.angle_gamma   90.00
#
_symmetry.space_group_name_H-M   'P 1'
#
loop_
_entity.id
_entity.type
_entity.pdbx_description
1 polymer ?
#
loop_
_entity_poly.entity_id
_entity_poly.type
_entity_poly.pdbx_seq_one_letter_code
_entity_poly.pdbx_strand_id
1 'polypeptide(L)'
;MEFSPELLAPTLSDIMSQAPIFGKASQFLGLLPHKDLDYDQLKSEIENQIKDPRSRITTLNCLKQLIPPDGKNAEIGFKNINGESSKIELHDELLKRRVEQLLREEMKNYEMEVFGVISRIKDDVPFPSFFVKDWSGKLVRIQMPEERRHEILDYLAKRIPIRLTGVGNKKRSLEISDLDEIEPNTKILFDSINGLKIKTKIEANLSYERYDNESDYWIVGNEELGAYGVDLTVEKAKKLFMDDLYSEYLAYKDLADQDLTGKALSLKRKLIDLFDR
;
A
#
# COMPACT_ATOMS: atom_id res chain seq x y z
N MET A 1 2.86 -37.50 1.83
CA MET A 1 2.58 -36.44 2.83
C MET A 1 1.10 -36.18 2.71
N GLU A 2 0.30 -36.74 3.62
CA GLU A 2 -1.16 -36.63 3.58
C GLU A 2 -1.57 -35.35 4.31
N PHE A 3 -2.22 -34.43 3.59
CA PHE A 3 -2.82 -33.23 4.18
C PHE A 3 -4.16 -33.63 4.79
N SER A 4 -4.26 -33.63 6.14
CA SER A 4 -5.54 -33.83 6.82
C SER A 4 -6.32 -32.50 6.83
N PRO A 5 -7.55 -32.45 6.29
CA PRO A 5 -8.38 -31.23 6.24
C PRO A 5 -8.68 -30.63 7.62
N GLU A 6 -8.54 -31.41 8.68
CA GLU A 6 -8.79 -31.00 10.07
C GLU A 6 -7.78 -29.98 10.59
N LEU A 7 -6.59 -29.88 9.97
CA LEU A 7 -5.58 -28.86 10.29
C LEU A 7 -5.85 -27.50 9.62
N LEU A 8 -6.84 -27.43 8.73
CA LEU A 8 -7.33 -26.20 8.09
C LEU A 8 -8.64 -25.70 8.71
N ALA A 9 -9.16 -26.38 9.74
CA ALA A 9 -10.36 -25.96 10.43
C ALA A 9 -10.04 -24.73 11.30
N PRO A 10 -10.74 -23.59 11.12
CA PRO A 10 -10.51 -22.40 11.93
C PRO A 10 -10.71 -22.73 13.41
N THR A 11 -9.78 -22.31 14.26
CA THR A 11 -9.86 -22.57 15.69
C THR A 11 -11.02 -21.78 16.31
N LEU A 12 -11.49 -22.20 17.48
CA LEU A 12 -12.53 -21.48 18.24
C LEU A 12 -12.09 -20.02 18.54
N SER A 13 -10.78 -19.79 18.66
CA SER A 13 -10.15 -18.47 18.74
C SER A 13 -10.34 -17.64 17.46
N ASP A 14 -10.15 -18.25 16.29
CA ASP A 14 -10.32 -17.62 14.97
C ASP A 14 -11.80 -17.30 14.68
N ILE A 15 -12.70 -18.18 15.13
CA ILE A 15 -14.15 -17.98 15.05
C ILE A 15 -14.58 -16.83 15.97
N MET A 16 -14.04 -16.75 17.19
CA MET A 16 -14.35 -15.67 18.15
C MET A 16 -13.78 -14.31 17.74
N SER A 17 -12.64 -14.28 17.02
CA SER A 17 -12.02 -13.04 16.53
C SER A 17 -12.69 -12.50 15.26
N GLN A 18 -13.25 -13.37 14.40
CA GLN A 18 -14.01 -12.97 13.20
C GLN A 18 -15.53 -12.82 13.42
N ALA A 19 -16.09 -13.35 14.52
CA ALA A 19 -17.51 -13.25 14.86
C ALA A 19 -18.10 -11.82 14.79
N PRO A 20 -17.40 -10.74 15.21
CA PRO A 20 -17.91 -9.38 15.07
C PRO A 20 -18.05 -8.94 13.61
N ILE A 21 -17.14 -9.38 12.73
CA ILE A 21 -17.13 -9.04 11.31
C ILE A 21 -18.22 -9.84 10.58
N PHE A 22 -18.35 -11.14 10.86
CA PHE A 22 -19.44 -11.95 10.31
C PHE A 22 -20.82 -11.47 10.74
N GLY A 23 -20.99 -11.10 12.01
CA GLY A 23 -22.23 -10.50 12.51
C GLY A 23 -22.60 -9.23 11.73
N LYS A 24 -21.65 -8.31 11.56
CA LYS A 24 -21.82 -7.07 10.78
C LYS A 24 -22.07 -7.35 9.29
N ALA A 25 -21.34 -8.27 8.69
CA ALA A 25 -21.50 -8.69 7.29
C ALA A 25 -22.90 -9.28 7.04
N SER A 26 -23.42 -10.08 7.98
CA SER A 26 -24.78 -10.63 7.88
C SER A 26 -25.86 -9.55 7.91
N GLN A 27 -25.68 -8.48 8.70
CA GLN A 27 -26.60 -7.34 8.76
C GLN A 27 -26.61 -6.59 7.42
N PHE A 28 -25.43 -6.38 6.83
CA PHE A 28 -25.29 -5.74 5.53
C PHE A 28 -25.87 -6.59 4.40
N LEU A 29 -25.67 -7.91 4.42
CA LEU A 29 -26.26 -8.82 3.44
C LEU A 29 -27.79 -8.84 3.50
N GLY A 30 -28.40 -8.57 4.66
CA GLY A 30 -29.83 -8.35 4.76
C GLY A 30 -30.28 -7.07 4.06
N LEU A 31 -29.55 -5.96 4.24
CA LEU A 31 -29.95 -4.63 3.77
C LEU A 31 -29.59 -4.30 2.32
N LEU A 32 -28.36 -4.61 1.91
CA LEU A 32 -27.80 -4.21 0.62
C LEU A 32 -28.60 -4.71 -0.60
N PRO A 33 -29.17 -5.94 -0.64
CA PRO A 33 -29.98 -6.40 -1.77
C PRO A 33 -31.45 -5.94 -1.71
N HIS A 34 -31.91 -5.27 -0.64
CA HIS A 34 -33.31 -4.85 -0.54
C HIS A 34 -33.66 -3.79 -1.59
N LYS A 35 -34.54 -4.17 -2.53
CA LYS A 35 -34.96 -3.35 -3.68
C LYS A 35 -35.83 -2.15 -3.30
N ASP A 36 -36.46 -2.19 -2.13
CA ASP A 36 -37.42 -1.17 -1.66
C ASP A 36 -36.76 0.01 -0.94
N LEU A 37 -35.49 -0.12 -0.55
CA LEU A 37 -34.72 0.97 0.06
C LEU A 37 -34.03 1.77 -1.04
N ASP A 38 -34.20 3.09 -1.05
CA ASP A 38 -33.35 3.96 -1.87
C ASP A 38 -31.91 4.00 -1.29
N TYR A 39 -30.96 4.52 -2.07
CA TYR A 39 -29.54 4.47 -1.70
C TYR A 39 -29.22 5.32 -0.47
N ASP A 40 -29.85 6.48 -0.31
CA ASP A 40 -29.58 7.40 0.80
C ASP A 40 -30.14 6.84 2.12
N GLN A 41 -31.32 6.21 2.08
CA GLN A 41 -31.90 5.50 3.20
C GLN A 41 -31.02 4.31 3.63
N LEU A 42 -30.61 3.48 2.66
CA LEU A 42 -29.70 2.35 2.90
C LEU A 42 -28.41 2.81 3.58
N LYS A 43 -27.79 3.88 3.07
CA LYS A 43 -26.56 4.44 3.63
C LYS A 43 -26.75 4.88 5.07
N SER A 44 -27.84 5.63 5.34
CA SER A 44 -28.18 6.07 6.70
C SER A 44 -28.39 4.89 7.66
N GLU A 45 -29.08 3.84 7.23
CA GLU A 45 -29.26 2.63 8.05
C GLU A 45 -27.93 1.94 8.38
N ILE A 46 -27.06 1.79 7.38
CA ILE A 46 -25.72 1.22 7.55
C ILE A 46 -24.86 2.05 8.51
N GLU A 47 -24.87 3.38 8.37
CA GLU A 47 -24.15 4.30 9.27
C GLU A 47 -24.67 4.24 10.72
N ASN A 48 -25.98 4.06 10.89
CA ASN A 48 -26.61 3.91 12.20
C ASN A 48 -26.24 2.58 12.89
N GLN A 49 -26.16 1.49 12.12
CA GLN A 49 -25.77 0.18 12.63
C GLN A 49 -24.29 0.10 13.00
N ILE A 50 -23.43 0.67 12.15
CA ILE A 50 -21.98 0.68 12.37
C ILE A 50 -21.48 2.11 12.29
N LYS A 51 -21.42 2.78 13.45
CA LYS A 51 -21.01 4.19 13.53
C LYS A 51 -19.56 4.44 13.08
N ASP A 52 -18.68 3.47 13.31
CA ASP A 52 -17.27 3.59 12.93
C ASP A 52 -17.07 3.30 11.42
N PRO A 53 -16.65 4.29 10.62
CA PRO A 53 -16.46 4.13 9.18
C PRO A 53 -15.41 3.06 8.82
N ARG A 54 -14.41 2.84 9.67
CA ARG A 54 -13.38 1.82 9.41
C ARG A 54 -13.96 0.42 9.50
N SER A 55 -14.74 0.18 10.56
CA SER A 55 -15.53 -1.05 10.69
C SER A 55 -16.46 -1.25 9.50
N ARG A 56 -17.07 -0.19 8.96
CA ARG A 56 -17.90 -0.29 7.74
C ARG A 56 -17.07 -0.69 6.53
N ILE A 57 -15.95 -0.02 6.28
CA ILE A 57 -15.03 -0.33 5.17
C ILE A 57 -14.56 -1.79 5.23
N THR A 58 -14.04 -2.24 6.38
CA THR A 58 -13.57 -3.63 6.54
C THR A 58 -14.70 -4.64 6.31
N THR A 59 -15.92 -4.32 6.76
CA THR A 59 -17.09 -5.17 6.50
C THR A 59 -17.43 -5.21 5.01
N LEU A 60 -17.42 -4.07 4.32
CA LEU A 60 -17.69 -3.98 2.87
C LEU A 60 -16.62 -4.68 2.03
N ASN A 61 -15.34 -4.58 2.43
CA ASN A 61 -14.25 -5.31 1.78
C ASN A 61 -14.40 -6.83 1.93
N CYS A 62 -14.76 -7.30 3.13
CA CYS A 62 -15.09 -8.71 3.34
C CYS A 62 -16.24 -9.16 2.42
N LEU A 63 -17.31 -8.37 2.32
CA LEU A 63 -18.42 -8.67 1.41
C LEU A 63 -17.98 -8.69 -0.06
N LYS A 64 -17.16 -7.73 -0.48
CA LYS A 64 -16.59 -7.68 -1.84
C LYS A 64 -15.78 -8.93 -2.17
N GLN A 65 -15.02 -9.46 -1.22
CA GLN A 65 -14.26 -10.71 -1.39
C GLN A 65 -15.16 -11.96 -1.47
N LEU A 66 -16.35 -11.92 -0.87
CA LEU A 66 -17.33 -13.01 -0.95
C LEU A 66 -18.13 -13.00 -2.25
N ILE A 67 -18.31 -11.84 -2.89
CA ILE A 67 -19.02 -11.72 -4.17
C ILE A 67 -18.26 -12.50 -5.25
N PRO A 68 -18.91 -13.48 -5.91
CA PRO A 68 -18.24 -14.30 -6.91
C PRO A 68 -17.84 -13.48 -8.14
N PRO A 69 -16.76 -13.87 -8.84
CA PRO A 69 -16.40 -13.29 -10.14
C PRO A 69 -17.54 -13.40 -11.15
N ASP A 70 -17.56 -12.49 -12.13
CA ASP A 70 -18.59 -12.44 -13.17
C ASP A 70 -18.82 -13.79 -13.85
N GLY A 71 -20.09 -14.19 -13.97
CA GLY A 71 -20.51 -15.46 -14.55
C GLY A 71 -20.46 -16.66 -13.60
N LYS A 72 -20.13 -16.47 -12.32
CA LYS A 72 -20.24 -17.51 -11.28
C LYS A 72 -21.38 -17.19 -10.31
N ASN A 73 -22.14 -18.21 -9.94
CA ASN A 73 -23.24 -18.08 -8.98
C ASN A 73 -22.78 -18.59 -7.61
N ALA A 74 -23.07 -17.81 -6.57
CA ALA A 74 -22.88 -18.20 -5.18
C ALA A 74 -24.07 -17.74 -4.32
N GLU A 75 -24.35 -18.52 -3.28
CA GLU A 75 -25.35 -18.24 -2.25
C GLU A 75 -24.73 -18.42 -0.87
N ILE A 76 -25.10 -17.57 0.08
CA ILE A 76 -24.83 -17.80 1.50
C ILE A 76 -26.14 -18.12 2.22
N GLY A 77 -26.13 -19.20 2.98
CA GLY A 77 -27.21 -19.59 3.88
C GLY A 77 -26.89 -19.23 5.32
N PHE A 78 -27.80 -18.53 6.00
CA PHE A 78 -27.74 -18.28 7.44
C PHE A 78 -28.79 -19.12 8.13
N LYS A 79 -28.41 -19.85 9.18
CA LYS A 79 -29.35 -20.52 10.07
C LYS A 79 -29.34 -19.82 11.41
N ASN A 80 -30.47 -19.24 11.80
CA ASN A 80 -30.58 -18.62 13.12
C ASN A 80 -30.71 -19.69 14.22
N ILE A 81 -30.58 -19.27 15.49
CA ILE A 81 -30.67 -20.14 16.66
C ILE A 81 -32.04 -20.82 16.75
N ASN A 82 -33.06 -20.21 16.14
CA ASN A 82 -34.43 -20.73 16.06
C ASN A 82 -34.65 -21.73 14.90
N GLY A 83 -33.61 -21.98 14.09
CA GLY A 83 -33.66 -22.93 12.98
C GLY A 83 -34.19 -22.37 11.66
N GLU A 84 -34.55 -21.10 11.59
CA GLU A 84 -34.95 -20.43 10.34
C GLU A 84 -33.73 -20.22 9.46
N SER A 85 -33.87 -20.57 8.18
CA SER A 85 -32.81 -20.46 7.19
C SER A 85 -33.12 -19.36 6.19
N SER A 86 -32.25 -18.36 6.09
CA SER A 86 -32.29 -17.34 5.03
C SER A 86 -31.18 -17.63 4.02
N LYS A 87 -31.48 -17.46 2.73
CA LYS A 87 -30.50 -17.55 1.65
C LYS A 87 -30.34 -16.20 0.98
N ILE A 88 -29.11 -15.82 0.71
CA ILE A 88 -28.77 -14.56 0.05
C ILE A 88 -27.93 -14.89 -1.17
N GLU A 89 -28.43 -14.49 -2.34
CA GLU A 89 -27.71 -14.60 -3.61
C GLU A 89 -26.60 -13.55 -3.64
N LEU A 90 -25.34 -14.00 -3.74
CA LEU A 90 -24.18 -13.11 -3.76
C LEU A 90 -23.87 -12.54 -5.14
N HIS A 91 -24.50 -13.08 -6.17
CA HIS A 91 -24.35 -12.69 -7.57
C HIS A 91 -25.40 -11.66 -8.02
N ASP A 92 -26.14 -11.08 -7.06
CA ASP A 92 -27.09 -10.00 -7.35
C ASP A 92 -26.35 -8.70 -7.74
N GLU A 93 -26.66 -8.18 -8.93
CA GLU A 93 -26.02 -6.98 -9.49
C GLU A 93 -26.27 -5.72 -8.64
N LEU A 94 -27.43 -5.64 -7.97
CA LEU A 94 -27.75 -4.51 -7.10
C LEU A 94 -26.89 -4.53 -5.83
N LEU A 95 -26.71 -5.71 -5.23
CA LEU A 95 -25.79 -5.95 -4.11
C LEU A 95 -24.36 -5.55 -4.50
N LYS A 96 -23.83 -6.07 -5.62
CA LYS A 96 -22.48 -5.77 -6.09
C LYS A 96 -22.26 -4.27 -6.29
N ARG A 97 -23.17 -3.62 -7.01
CA ARG A 97 -23.11 -2.17 -7.25
C ARG A 97 -23.14 -1.36 -5.95
N ARG A 98 -24.01 -1.73 -5.00
CA ARG A 98 -24.15 -1.01 -3.72
C ARG A 98 -22.94 -1.19 -2.82
N VAL A 99 -22.37 -2.39 -2.75
CA VAL A 99 -21.12 -2.64 -2.01
C VAL A 99 -20.00 -1.78 -2.59
N GLU A 100 -19.80 -1.80 -3.91
CA GLU A 100 -18.75 -1.01 -4.57
C GLU A 100 -18.94 0.50 -4.38
N GLN A 101 -20.18 1.00 -4.48
CA GLN A 101 -20.47 2.43 -4.34
C GLN A 101 -20.22 2.91 -2.90
N LEU A 102 -20.77 2.21 -1.90
CA LEU A 102 -20.58 2.55 -0.49
C LEU A 102 -19.10 2.46 -0.09
N LEU A 103 -18.42 1.40 -0.52
CA LEU A 103 -16.99 1.21 -0.23
C LEU A 103 -16.17 2.38 -0.78
N ARG A 104 -16.41 2.79 -2.03
CA ARG A 104 -15.72 3.94 -2.65
C ARG A 104 -15.97 5.25 -1.90
N GLU A 105 -17.21 5.50 -1.50
CA GLU A 105 -17.57 6.72 -0.76
C GLU A 105 -16.93 6.76 0.63
N GLU A 106 -16.92 5.64 1.35
CA GLU A 106 -16.32 5.53 2.68
C GLU A 106 -14.79 5.64 2.62
N MET A 107 -14.14 4.95 1.67
CA MET A 107 -12.69 4.96 1.54
C MET A 107 -12.12 6.36 1.29
N LYS A 108 -12.81 7.22 0.53
CA LYS A 108 -12.33 8.55 0.10
C LYS A 108 -11.78 9.43 1.24
N ASN A 109 -12.30 9.27 2.47
CA ASN A 109 -11.91 10.10 3.62
C ASN A 109 -10.87 9.43 4.54
N TYR A 110 -10.63 8.13 4.38
CA TYR A 110 -9.79 7.33 5.28
C TYR A 110 -8.63 6.64 4.57
N GLU A 111 -8.56 6.78 3.25
CA GLU A 111 -7.45 6.34 2.42
C GLU A 111 -6.14 7.03 2.84
N MET A 112 -5.12 6.21 2.94
CA MET A 112 -3.77 6.58 3.31
C MET A 112 -2.81 5.88 2.36
N GLU A 113 -1.91 6.68 1.80
CA GLU A 113 -0.79 6.20 1.02
C GLU A 113 0.47 6.30 1.86
N VAL A 114 1.29 5.25 1.84
CA VAL A 114 2.56 5.20 2.56
C VAL A 114 3.64 4.71 1.61
N PHE A 115 4.76 5.44 1.60
CA PHE A 115 5.97 5.07 0.89
C PHE A 115 7.05 4.71 1.90
N GLY A 116 7.69 3.56 1.72
CA GLY A 116 8.66 3.10 2.70
C GLY A 116 9.20 1.71 2.41
N VAL A 117 9.72 1.06 3.45
CA VAL A 117 10.26 -0.30 3.38
C VAL A 117 9.71 -1.12 4.55
N ILE A 118 9.41 -2.39 4.30
CA ILE A 118 8.99 -3.30 5.37
C ILE A 118 10.20 -3.59 6.25
N SER A 119 10.08 -3.28 7.54
CA SER A 119 11.16 -3.36 8.52
C SER A 119 11.01 -4.52 9.50
N ARG A 120 9.77 -4.92 9.78
CA ARG A 120 9.45 -5.96 10.76
C ARG A 120 8.07 -6.56 10.49
N ILE A 121 7.93 -7.83 10.84
CA ILE A 121 6.64 -8.53 10.93
C ILE A 121 6.41 -8.98 12.38
N LYS A 122 5.13 -8.98 12.79
CA LYS A 122 4.62 -9.62 14.00
C LYS A 122 3.55 -10.60 13.56
N ASP A 123 3.92 -11.87 13.60
CA ASP A 123 3.12 -12.94 13.02
C ASP A 123 2.48 -13.86 14.06
N ASP A 124 3.14 -14.02 15.21
CA ASP A 124 2.70 -14.89 16.32
C ASP A 124 1.57 -14.28 17.16
N VAL A 125 0.65 -13.53 16.55
CA VAL A 125 -0.46 -12.84 17.21
C VAL A 125 -1.76 -13.05 16.45
N PRO A 126 -2.94 -12.99 17.11
CA PRO A 126 -4.24 -13.22 16.46
C PRO A 126 -4.52 -12.30 15.26
N PHE A 127 -3.86 -11.15 15.19
CA PHE A 127 -3.93 -10.21 14.07
C PHE A 127 -2.51 -9.93 13.58
N PRO A 128 -2.00 -10.75 12.65
CA PRO A 128 -0.67 -10.56 12.08
C PRO A 128 -0.55 -9.14 11.52
N SER A 129 0.61 -8.52 11.72
CA SER A 129 0.86 -7.15 11.29
C SER A 129 2.31 -6.95 10.90
N PHE A 130 2.55 -6.01 10.00
CA PHE A 130 3.89 -5.62 9.59
C PHE A 130 4.10 -4.12 9.82
N PHE A 131 5.37 -3.71 9.85
CA PHE A 131 5.78 -2.35 10.12
C PHE A 131 6.55 -1.81 8.93
N VAL A 132 6.06 -0.73 8.36
CA VAL A 132 6.73 0.01 7.29
C VAL A 132 7.44 1.20 7.89
N LYS A 133 8.75 1.30 7.64
CA LYS A 133 9.51 2.52 7.93
C LYS A 133 9.31 3.45 6.74
N ASP A 134 8.57 4.53 6.96
CA ASP A 134 8.25 5.50 5.92
C ASP A 134 9.50 6.31 5.51
N TRP A 135 9.36 7.11 4.45
CA TRP A 135 10.42 7.99 3.95
C TRP A 135 10.94 9.01 4.96
N SER A 136 10.16 9.33 6.00
CA SER A 136 10.56 10.21 7.10
C SER A 136 11.27 9.47 8.24
N GLY A 137 11.30 8.14 8.20
CA GLY A 137 11.87 7.26 9.22
C GLY A 137 10.87 6.84 10.30
N LYS A 138 9.59 7.19 10.19
CA LYS A 138 8.55 6.79 11.15
C LYS A 138 8.06 5.38 10.83
N LEU A 139 7.67 4.65 11.88
CA LEU A 139 7.06 3.33 11.74
C LEU A 139 5.55 3.47 11.62
N VAL A 140 5.01 2.91 10.54
CA VAL A 140 3.59 2.72 10.28
C VAL A 140 3.27 1.25 10.53
N ARG A 141 2.21 0.97 11.30
CA ARG A 141 1.72 -0.40 11.49
C ARG A 141 0.66 -0.71 10.46
N ILE A 142 0.74 -1.87 9.83
CA ILE A 142 -0.24 -2.33 8.84
C ILE A 142 -0.70 -3.72 9.25
N GLN A 143 -2.02 -3.95 9.27
CA GLN A 143 -2.57 -5.29 9.43
C GLN A 143 -2.23 -6.13 8.20
N MET A 144 -1.71 -7.33 8.40
CA MET A 144 -1.27 -8.20 7.32
C MET A 144 -2.46 -9.04 6.81
N PRO A 145 -2.91 -8.85 5.56
CA PRO A 145 -3.88 -9.76 4.96
C PRO A 145 -3.22 -11.11 4.65
N GLU A 146 -3.97 -12.20 4.83
CA GLU A 146 -3.46 -13.57 4.71
C GLU A 146 -3.05 -13.87 3.26
N GLU A 147 -3.86 -13.40 2.30
CA GLU A 147 -3.68 -13.60 0.87
C GLU A 147 -2.42 -12.93 0.31
N ARG A 148 -1.95 -11.82 0.90
CA ARG A 148 -0.71 -11.12 0.48
C ARG A 148 0.50 -11.43 1.36
N ARG A 149 0.37 -12.36 2.32
CA ARG A 149 1.43 -12.72 3.26
C ARG A 149 2.76 -13.07 2.57
N HIS A 150 2.72 -13.86 1.50
CA HIS A 150 3.91 -14.27 0.75
C HIS A 150 4.59 -13.08 0.06
N GLU A 151 3.81 -12.20 -0.55
CA GLU A 151 4.30 -10.96 -1.18
C GLU A 151 4.99 -10.05 -0.14
N ILE A 152 4.35 -9.86 1.02
CA ILE A 152 4.87 -9.05 2.13
C ILE A 152 6.20 -9.62 2.68
N LEU A 153 6.30 -10.95 2.81
CA LEU A 153 7.52 -11.61 3.25
C LEU A 153 8.66 -11.47 2.23
N ASP A 154 8.35 -11.54 0.93
CA ASP A 154 9.34 -11.35 -0.13
C ASP A 154 9.88 -9.90 -0.14
N TYR A 155 8.99 -8.91 -0.02
CA TYR A 155 9.38 -7.50 0.08
C TYR A 155 10.23 -7.22 1.33
N LEU A 156 9.92 -7.84 2.48
CA LEU A 156 10.76 -7.75 3.68
C LEU A 156 12.14 -8.38 3.44
N ALA A 157 12.19 -9.60 2.91
CA ALA A 157 13.44 -10.34 2.72
C ALA A 157 14.39 -9.61 1.75
N LYS A 158 13.84 -9.06 0.67
CA LYS A 158 14.59 -8.30 -0.35
C LYS A 158 14.74 -6.82 -0.04
N ARG A 159 14.12 -6.33 1.05
CA ARG A 159 14.12 -4.92 1.46
C ARG A 159 13.67 -3.96 0.35
N ILE A 160 12.68 -4.38 -0.42
CA ILE A 160 12.19 -3.62 -1.56
C ILE A 160 11.49 -2.35 -1.06
N PRO A 161 11.86 -1.15 -1.53
CA PRO A 161 11.04 0.04 -1.35
C PRO A 161 9.67 -0.17 -1.97
N ILE A 162 8.61 0.16 -1.22
CA ILE A 162 7.23 -0.08 -1.59
C ILE A 162 6.40 1.20 -1.53
N ARG A 163 5.33 1.22 -2.33
CA ARG A 163 4.16 2.06 -2.17
C ARG A 163 3.02 1.17 -1.69
N LEU A 164 2.29 1.61 -0.68
CA LEU A 164 1.10 0.92 -0.23
C LEU A 164 -0.05 1.92 -0.05
N THR A 165 -1.25 1.42 -0.31
CA THR A 165 -2.50 2.15 -0.16
C THR A 165 -3.42 1.34 0.73
N GLY A 166 -4.05 2.00 1.69
CA GLY A 166 -4.99 1.33 2.58
C GLY A 166 -5.79 2.30 3.42
N VAL A 167 -6.61 1.77 4.31
CA VAL A 167 -7.51 2.55 5.16
C VAL A 167 -6.99 2.59 6.59
N GLY A 168 -6.89 3.80 7.15
CA GLY A 168 -6.20 3.97 8.43
C GLY A 168 -6.62 5.17 9.28
N ASN A 169 -5.88 5.38 10.38
CA ASN A 169 -6.09 6.47 11.32
C ASN A 169 -4.93 7.47 11.29
N LYS A 170 -5.24 8.76 11.04
CA LYS A 170 -4.23 9.85 11.12
C LYS A 170 -4.04 10.43 12.53
N LYS A 171 -4.91 10.12 13.50
CA LYS A 171 -5.04 10.91 14.75
C LYS A 171 -4.14 10.51 15.93
N ARG A 172 -3.64 9.27 16.05
CA ARG A 172 -2.86 8.84 17.25
C ARG A 172 -1.73 7.86 16.99
N SER A 173 -1.90 6.94 16.05
CA SER A 173 -0.90 6.02 15.54
C SER A 173 -1.12 5.92 14.04
N LEU A 174 -0.07 6.06 13.23
CA LEU A 174 -0.12 5.77 11.81
C LEU A 174 -0.34 4.25 11.67
N GLU A 175 -1.60 3.86 11.61
CA GLU A 175 -2.05 2.48 11.53
C GLU A 175 -3.01 2.33 10.35
N ILE A 176 -2.74 1.34 9.51
CA ILE A 176 -3.57 0.92 8.39
C ILE A 176 -4.20 -0.42 8.78
N SER A 177 -5.52 -0.41 8.92
CA SER A 177 -6.30 -1.59 9.33
C SER A 177 -6.66 -2.47 8.14
N ASP A 178 -6.71 -1.90 6.94
CA ASP A 178 -7.11 -2.61 5.73
C ASP A 178 -6.18 -2.22 4.59
N LEU A 179 -5.46 -3.21 4.05
CA LEU A 179 -4.48 -3.02 2.99
C LEU A 179 -5.15 -3.30 1.66
N ASP A 180 -5.24 -2.29 0.80
CA ASP A 180 -5.84 -2.43 -0.53
C ASP A 180 -4.78 -2.84 -1.55
N GLU A 181 -3.71 -2.05 -1.64
CA GLU A 181 -2.62 -2.23 -2.59
C GLU A 181 -1.25 -2.16 -1.92
N ILE A 182 -0.32 -2.96 -2.41
CA ILE A 182 1.11 -2.88 -2.09
C ILE A 182 1.87 -3.23 -3.37
N GLU A 183 2.86 -2.41 -3.72
CA GLU A 183 3.66 -2.62 -4.93
C GLU A 183 5.07 -2.04 -4.76
N PRO A 184 6.05 -2.51 -5.56
CA PRO A 184 7.40 -1.95 -5.56
C PRO A 184 7.41 -0.50 -6.01
N ASN A 185 8.18 0.34 -5.31
CA ASN A 185 8.43 1.73 -5.66
C ASN A 185 9.94 2.02 -5.64
N THR A 186 10.65 1.48 -6.62
CA THR A 186 12.12 1.51 -6.71
C THR A 186 12.64 2.68 -7.54
N LYS A 187 11.79 3.63 -7.93
CA LYS A 187 12.15 4.76 -8.80
C LYS A 187 11.63 6.08 -8.25
N ILE A 188 12.44 7.12 -8.35
CA ILE A 188 12.08 8.50 -8.03
C ILE A 188 12.29 9.35 -9.28
N LEU A 189 11.28 10.16 -9.59
CA LEU A 189 11.33 11.12 -10.68
C LEU A 189 11.65 12.51 -10.13
N PHE A 190 12.66 13.15 -10.71
CA PHE A 190 12.99 14.55 -10.48
C PHE A 190 12.64 15.34 -11.74
N ASP A 191 11.80 16.36 -11.56
CA ASP A 191 11.41 17.31 -12.62
C ASP A 191 11.85 18.74 -12.30
N SER A 192 12.51 18.94 -11.16
CA SER A 192 13.03 20.23 -10.73
C SER A 192 14.25 20.08 -9.81
N ILE A 193 15.09 21.12 -9.80
CA ILE A 193 16.29 21.25 -8.98
C ILE A 193 16.22 22.60 -8.27
N ASN A 194 16.23 22.63 -6.94
CA ASN A 194 16.10 23.86 -6.16
C ASN A 194 14.92 24.76 -6.60
N GLY A 195 13.80 24.13 -7.00
CA GLY A 195 12.61 24.84 -7.50
C GLY A 195 12.67 25.28 -8.96
N LEU A 196 13.79 25.07 -9.67
CA LEU A 196 13.90 25.32 -11.10
C LEU A 196 13.55 24.04 -11.87
N LYS A 197 12.55 24.14 -12.76
CA LYS A 197 12.18 23.04 -13.64
C LYS A 197 13.34 22.70 -14.60
N ILE A 198 13.70 21.42 -14.67
CA ILE A 198 14.71 20.92 -15.61
C ILE A 198 14.08 20.51 -16.94
N LYS A 199 14.86 20.59 -18.02
CA LYS A 199 14.42 20.23 -19.38
C LYS A 199 14.08 18.75 -19.48
N THR A 200 15.00 17.93 -18.99
CA THR A 200 14.93 16.47 -19.03
C THR A 200 14.69 15.94 -17.62
N LYS A 201 13.63 15.15 -17.43
CA LYS A 201 13.34 14.51 -16.13
C LYS A 201 14.45 13.51 -15.81
N ILE A 202 14.90 13.49 -14.57
CA ILE A 202 15.86 12.52 -14.09
C ILE A 202 15.09 11.40 -13.39
N GLU A 203 15.27 10.18 -13.86
CA GLU A 203 14.79 8.98 -13.18
C GLU A 203 15.95 8.41 -12.36
N ALA A 204 15.80 8.34 -11.04
CA ALA A 204 16.80 7.75 -10.15
C ALA A 204 16.25 6.45 -9.53
N ASN A 205 17.13 5.49 -9.33
CA ASN A 205 16.84 4.28 -8.57
C ASN A 205 16.78 4.61 -7.07
N LEU A 206 15.81 4.02 -6.38
CA LEU A 206 15.66 4.05 -4.94
C LEU A 206 15.91 2.64 -4.40
N SER A 207 16.85 2.53 -3.46
CA SER A 207 17.11 1.28 -2.71
C SER A 207 17.20 1.53 -1.21
N TYR A 208 17.05 0.46 -0.43
CA TYR A 208 17.23 0.47 1.02
C TYR A 208 18.22 -0.61 1.43
N GLU A 209 19.42 -0.19 1.83
CA GLU A 209 20.57 -1.07 1.96
C GLU A 209 21.15 -1.06 3.37
N ARG A 210 21.71 -2.21 3.76
CA ARG A 210 22.42 -2.37 5.01
C ARG A 210 23.91 -2.17 4.75
N TYR A 211 24.51 -1.22 5.45
CA TYR A 211 25.97 -1.11 5.50
C TYR A 211 26.49 -1.93 6.68
N ASP A 212 27.56 -2.69 6.46
CA ASP A 212 28.14 -3.66 7.41
C ASP A 212 28.27 -3.09 8.84
N ASN A 213 27.40 -3.55 9.73
CA ASN A 213 27.30 -3.17 11.16
C ASN A 213 26.88 -1.73 11.48
N GLU A 214 26.44 -0.95 10.50
CA GLU A 214 25.84 0.38 10.71
C GLU A 214 24.29 0.35 10.62
N SER A 215 23.70 1.55 10.68
CA SER A 215 22.27 1.75 10.42
C SER A 215 21.91 1.42 8.96
N ASP A 216 20.66 1.06 8.72
CA ASP A 216 20.14 0.87 7.36
C ASP A 216 19.87 2.23 6.68
N TYR A 217 20.33 2.41 5.44
CA TYR A 217 20.29 3.68 4.70
C TYR A 217 19.42 3.62 3.44
N TRP A 218 18.81 4.76 3.12
CA TRP A 218 18.20 5.02 1.83
C TRP A 218 19.25 5.50 0.84
N ILE A 219 19.20 4.95 -0.36
CA ILE A 219 20.09 5.32 -1.46
C ILE A 219 19.23 5.79 -2.63
N VAL A 220 19.54 6.98 -3.14
CA VAL A 220 18.98 7.52 -4.37
C VAL A 220 20.13 7.67 -5.35
N GLY A 221 20.07 6.98 -6.49
CA GLY A 221 21.21 6.92 -7.41
C GLY A 221 20.82 6.86 -8.87
N ASN A 222 21.69 7.38 -9.72
CA ASN A 222 21.58 7.22 -11.16
C ASN A 222 22.96 6.85 -11.72
N GLU A 223 23.13 5.59 -12.14
CA GLU A 223 24.40 5.08 -12.64
C GLU A 223 24.90 5.82 -13.89
N GLU A 224 23.99 6.25 -14.77
CA GLU A 224 24.37 6.96 -15.99
C GLU A 224 24.92 8.36 -15.73
N LEU A 225 24.45 9.00 -14.66
CA LEU A 225 24.91 10.32 -14.21
C LEU A 225 26.02 10.20 -13.17
N GLY A 226 26.32 8.98 -12.70
CA GLY A 226 27.38 8.72 -11.72
C GLY A 226 27.13 9.33 -10.34
N ALA A 227 25.90 9.76 -10.04
CA ALA A 227 25.58 10.51 -8.83
C ALA A 227 24.74 9.70 -7.85
N TYR A 228 25.03 9.85 -6.56
CA TYR A 228 24.39 9.09 -5.48
C TYR A 228 24.20 9.94 -4.23
N GLY A 229 23.02 9.81 -3.62
CA GLY A 229 22.73 10.35 -2.31
C GLY A 229 22.38 9.25 -1.33
N VAL A 230 23.01 9.27 -0.16
CA VAL A 230 22.85 8.25 0.88
C VAL A 230 22.52 8.92 2.21
N ASP A 231 21.40 8.57 2.83
CA ASP A 231 21.02 9.10 4.16
C ASP A 231 20.03 8.16 4.88
N LEU A 232 19.71 8.46 6.14
CA LEU A 232 18.72 7.77 6.95
C LEU A 232 17.27 8.08 6.53
N THR A 233 17.04 9.15 5.77
CA THR A 233 15.72 9.50 5.20
C THR A 233 15.81 9.73 3.69
N VAL A 234 14.71 9.43 2.99
CA VAL A 234 14.66 9.59 1.52
C VAL A 234 14.82 11.05 1.12
N GLU A 235 14.20 11.99 1.85
CA GLU A 235 14.29 13.42 1.52
C GLU A 235 15.72 13.97 1.63
N LYS A 236 16.51 13.49 2.60
CA LYS A 236 17.92 13.86 2.69
C LYS A 236 18.77 13.18 1.64
N ALA A 237 18.53 11.89 1.36
CA ALA A 237 19.21 11.18 0.27
C ALA A 237 18.94 11.86 -1.08
N LYS A 238 17.70 12.26 -1.37
CA LYS A 238 17.33 13.05 -2.56
C LYS A 238 18.12 14.36 -2.63
N LYS A 239 18.23 15.08 -1.51
CA LYS A 239 19.00 16.32 -1.47
C LYS A 239 20.49 16.08 -1.78
N LEU A 240 21.11 15.09 -1.13
CA LEU A 240 22.52 14.76 -1.35
C LEU A 240 22.77 14.32 -2.80
N PHE A 241 21.87 13.52 -3.38
CA PHE A 241 21.92 13.14 -4.80
C PHE A 241 21.92 14.37 -5.72
N MET A 242 21.08 15.37 -5.43
CA MET A 242 21.02 16.60 -6.22
C MET A 242 22.25 17.49 -6.03
N ASP A 243 22.78 17.59 -4.81
CA ASP A 243 23.99 18.34 -4.50
C ASP A 243 25.22 17.72 -5.19
N ASP A 244 25.28 16.38 -5.26
CA ASP A 244 26.31 15.62 -5.95
C ASP A 244 26.26 15.86 -7.48
N LEU A 245 25.07 15.74 -8.09
CA LEU A 245 24.87 16.05 -9.52
C LEU A 245 25.30 17.47 -9.90
N TYR A 246 25.00 18.45 -9.04
CA TYR A 246 25.36 19.83 -9.31
C TYR A 246 26.87 20.08 -9.13
N SER A 247 27.49 19.43 -8.15
CA SER A 247 28.94 19.42 -7.96
C SER A 247 29.66 18.87 -9.19
N GLU A 248 29.18 17.74 -9.73
CA GLU A 248 29.69 17.14 -10.97
C GLU A 248 29.52 18.08 -12.16
N TYR A 249 28.36 18.73 -12.32
CA TYR A 249 28.15 19.72 -13.36
C TYR A 249 29.17 20.87 -13.28
N LEU A 250 29.39 21.44 -12.10
CA LEU A 250 30.37 22.51 -11.90
C LEU A 250 31.80 22.05 -12.21
N ALA A 251 32.15 20.80 -11.91
CA ALA A 251 33.45 20.24 -12.23
C ALA A 251 33.67 20.05 -13.74
N TYR A 252 32.64 19.62 -14.48
CA TYR A 252 32.76 19.30 -15.90
C TYR A 252 32.53 20.49 -16.86
N LYS A 253 31.72 21.48 -16.49
CA LYS A 253 31.27 22.52 -17.42
C LYS A 253 32.43 23.29 -18.07
N ASP A 254 33.49 23.56 -17.32
CA ASP A 254 34.61 24.41 -17.74
C ASP A 254 35.79 23.61 -18.33
N LEU A 255 35.75 22.27 -18.27
CA LEU A 255 36.79 21.41 -18.85
C LEU A 255 36.70 21.40 -20.38
N ALA A 256 37.81 21.48 -21.10
CA ALA A 256 37.77 21.40 -22.56
C ALA A 256 37.42 19.98 -23.02
N ASP A 257 36.56 19.85 -24.03
CA ASP A 257 36.06 18.55 -24.52
C ASP A 257 37.17 17.60 -24.97
N GLN A 258 38.27 18.16 -25.49
CA GLN A 258 39.45 17.42 -25.95
C GLN A 258 40.23 16.73 -24.82
N ASP A 259 40.05 17.18 -23.58
CA ASP A 259 40.75 16.65 -22.40
C ASP A 259 39.95 15.51 -21.72
N LEU A 260 38.76 15.20 -22.23
CA LEU A 260 37.83 14.24 -21.63
C LEU A 260 37.84 12.89 -22.36
N THR A 261 37.75 11.82 -21.58
CA THR A 261 37.45 10.49 -22.13
C THR A 261 36.05 10.47 -22.75
N GLY A 262 35.77 9.54 -23.67
CA GLY A 262 34.42 9.44 -24.28
C GLY A 262 33.28 9.30 -23.26
N LYS A 263 33.52 8.58 -22.14
CA LYS A 263 32.55 8.47 -21.04
C LYS A 263 32.35 9.81 -20.32
N ALA A 264 33.44 10.50 -19.97
CA ALA A 264 33.39 11.79 -19.30
C ALA A 264 32.75 12.87 -20.18
N LEU A 265 33.03 12.88 -21.49
CA LEU A 265 32.39 13.78 -22.45
C LEU A 265 30.88 13.53 -22.55
N SER A 266 30.45 12.26 -22.54
CA SER A 266 29.03 11.90 -22.53
C SER A 266 28.35 12.39 -21.25
N LEU A 267 29.00 12.22 -20.09
CA LEU A 267 28.48 12.71 -18.82
C LEU A 267 28.37 14.23 -18.81
N LYS A 268 29.44 14.94 -19.21
CA LYS A 268 29.45 16.41 -19.35
C LYS A 268 28.28 16.89 -20.20
N ARG A 269 28.04 16.28 -21.37
CA ARG A 269 26.92 16.66 -22.24
C ARG A 269 25.56 16.48 -21.57
N LYS A 270 25.36 15.37 -20.85
CA LYS A 270 24.12 15.13 -20.08
C LYS A 270 23.94 16.16 -18.98
N LEU A 271 24.99 16.48 -18.23
CA LEU A 271 24.95 17.49 -17.17
C LEU A 271 24.67 18.89 -17.72
N ILE A 272 25.29 19.28 -18.84
CA ILE A 272 25.00 20.55 -19.51
C ILE A 272 23.54 20.59 -19.98
N ASP A 273 23.00 19.54 -20.59
CA ASP A 273 21.57 19.50 -20.99
C ASP A 273 20.62 19.66 -19.79
N LEU A 274 21.00 19.14 -18.63
CA LEU A 274 20.21 19.24 -17.40
C LEU A 274 20.25 20.63 -16.77
N PHE A 275 21.42 21.29 -16.73
CA PHE A 275 21.64 22.50 -15.95
C PHE A 275 21.73 23.80 -16.79
N ASP A 276 22.22 23.73 -18.03
CA ASP A 276 22.35 24.91 -18.90
C ASP A 276 21.12 25.09 -19.80
N ARG A 277 20.62 26.34 -19.81
CA ARG A 277 19.44 26.75 -20.57
C ARG A 277 19.80 27.17 -21.99
#